data_AF-A0A846YSZ4-F1
#
_entry.id   AF-A0A846YSZ4-F1
#
_cell.length_a   1.000
_cell.length_b   1.000
_cell.length_c   1.000
_cell.angle_alpha   90.00
_cell.angle_beta   90.00
_cell.angle_gamma   90.00
#
_symmetry.space_group_name_H-M   'P 1'
#
loop_
_entity.id
_entity.type
_entity.pdbx_description
1 polymer ?
#
loop_
_entity_poly.entity_id
_entity_poly.type
_entity_poly.pdbx_seq_one_letter_code
_entity_poly.pdbx_strand_id
1 'polypeptide(L)'
;MNATPDPYYLDAAKAVFQNLQDFDLWFPKISVPTAAAWANHFQKTGLCVEDLVAGVEHARDHHSRINTTRSEQRGEKAEQFRPTPDDIIRHAHAFRRDVLAQLPKDRVDEMELANHVFQDMGYTPREAHAFSREVALAVALGRTPRGQLEPERLDEFKALFAAKKQAALGFRDRRRELAQALRVADLYSVERAS
;
A
#
# COMPACT_ATOMS: atom_id res chain seq x y z
N MET A 1 24.76 20.70 11.20
CA MET A 1 25.58 19.80 10.38
C MET A 1 24.64 18.85 9.68
N ASN A 2 24.54 18.90 8.34
CA ASN A 2 23.72 17.91 7.62
C ASN A 2 24.46 16.57 7.69
N ALA A 3 23.85 15.58 8.33
CA ALA A 3 24.37 14.22 8.33
C ALA A 3 24.54 13.74 6.88
N THR A 4 25.60 12.99 6.62
CA THR A 4 25.76 12.30 5.35
C THR A 4 24.58 11.33 5.20
N PRO A 5 23.79 11.41 4.12
CA PRO A 5 22.67 10.51 3.92
C PRO A 5 23.17 9.08 3.82
N ASP A 6 22.36 8.15 4.29
CA ASP A 6 22.62 6.72 4.16
C ASP A 6 22.84 6.35 2.66
N PRO A 7 23.90 5.59 2.32
CA PRO A 7 24.18 5.16 0.95
C PRO A 7 22.98 4.56 0.22
N TYR A 8 22.10 3.83 0.93
CA TYR A 8 20.88 3.28 0.35
C TYR A 8 19.98 4.38 -0.24
N TYR A 9 19.78 5.48 0.49
CA TYR A 9 18.91 6.57 0.04
C TYR A 9 19.59 7.46 -1.00
N LEU A 10 20.92 7.49 -1.05
CA LEU A 10 21.65 8.10 -2.17
C LEU A 10 21.38 7.34 -3.47
N ASP A 11 21.41 6.01 -3.43
CA ASP A 11 21.12 5.18 -4.60
C ASP A 11 19.64 5.22 -4.96
N ALA A 12 18.73 5.29 -3.98
CA ALA A 12 17.31 5.53 -4.22
C ALA A 12 17.06 6.88 -4.91
N ALA A 13 17.74 7.94 -4.48
CA ALA A 13 17.63 9.25 -5.12
C ALA A 13 18.12 9.20 -6.58
N LYS A 14 19.25 8.53 -6.85
CA LYS A 14 19.74 8.31 -8.23
C LYS A 14 18.73 7.55 -9.07
N ALA A 15 18.09 6.50 -8.54
CA ALA A 15 17.09 5.73 -9.26
C ALA A 15 15.85 6.57 -9.62
N VAL A 16 15.36 7.39 -8.68
CA VAL A 16 14.28 8.37 -8.91
C VAL A 16 14.67 9.34 -10.03
N PHE A 17 15.89 9.87 -10.00
CA PHE A 17 16.36 10.78 -11.03
C PHE A 17 16.52 10.13 -12.40
N GLN A 18 17.04 8.91 -12.45
CA GLN A 18 17.14 8.15 -13.68
C GLN A 18 15.74 7.98 -14.29
N ASN A 19 14.74 7.58 -13.50
CA ASN A 19 13.37 7.45 -13.95
C ASN A 19 12.80 8.78 -14.51
N LEU A 20 13.12 9.92 -13.89
CA LEU A 20 12.73 11.24 -14.38
C LEU A 20 13.43 11.62 -15.70
N GLN A 21 14.71 11.28 -15.86
CA GLN A 21 15.49 11.54 -17.08
C GLN A 21 15.11 10.62 -18.23
N ASP A 22 14.75 9.37 -17.94
CA ASP A 22 14.24 8.42 -18.94
C ASP A 22 12.93 8.91 -19.55
N PHE A 23 12.13 9.64 -18.78
CA PHE A 23 10.88 10.23 -19.24
C PHE A 23 11.07 11.56 -19.98
N ASP A 24 11.91 12.44 -19.47
CA ASP A 24 12.19 13.74 -20.09
C ASP A 24 13.69 13.95 -20.29
N LEU A 25 14.12 13.88 -21.56
CA LEU A 25 15.51 14.11 -21.98
C LEU A 25 16.04 15.51 -21.60
N TRP A 26 15.15 16.47 -21.34
CA TRP A 26 15.49 17.82 -20.90
C TRP A 26 15.47 17.98 -19.37
N PHE A 27 15.21 16.90 -18.62
CA PHE A 27 15.30 16.93 -17.17
C PHE A 27 16.73 17.27 -16.75
N PRO A 28 16.94 18.25 -15.84
CA PRO A 28 18.28 18.72 -15.49
C PRO A 28 19.16 17.59 -14.94
N LYS A 29 20.43 17.58 -15.35
CA LYS A 29 21.44 16.72 -14.71
C LYS A 29 21.58 17.12 -13.24
N ILE A 30 21.55 16.13 -12.37
CA ILE A 30 21.57 16.37 -10.92
C ILE A 30 22.99 16.49 -10.43
N SER A 31 23.21 17.53 -9.63
CA SER A 31 24.46 17.71 -8.88
C SER A 31 24.52 16.76 -7.68
N VAL A 32 25.73 16.37 -7.26
CA VAL A 32 25.94 15.55 -6.06
C VAL A 32 25.26 16.16 -4.81
N PRO A 33 25.35 17.48 -4.53
CA PRO A 33 24.63 18.10 -3.43
C PRO A 33 23.11 17.97 -3.52
N THR A 34 22.53 18.10 -4.72
CA THR A 34 21.08 17.94 -4.93
C THR A 34 20.64 16.50 -4.64
N ALA A 35 21.41 15.51 -5.10
CA ALA A 35 21.11 14.11 -4.80
C ALA A 35 21.20 13.80 -3.31
N ALA A 36 22.21 14.33 -2.61
CA ALA A 36 22.33 14.18 -1.17
C ALA A 36 21.16 14.86 -0.41
N ALA A 37 20.67 16.00 -0.88
CA ALA A 37 19.52 16.68 -0.30
C ALA A 37 18.23 15.85 -0.47
N TRP A 38 17.99 15.28 -1.66
CA TRP A 38 16.84 14.41 -1.92
C TRP A 38 16.93 13.11 -1.11
N ALA A 39 18.10 12.49 -1.03
CA ALA A 39 18.34 11.30 -0.22
C ALA A 39 18.00 11.54 1.26
N ASN A 40 18.47 12.65 1.84
CA ASN A 40 18.12 13.04 3.21
C ASN A 40 16.62 13.24 3.41
N HIS A 41 15.91 13.69 2.36
CA HIS A 41 14.47 13.88 2.42
C HIS A 41 13.72 12.55 2.38
N PHE A 42 14.13 11.64 1.48
CA PHE A 42 13.58 10.30 1.38
C PHE A 42 13.85 9.46 2.64
N GLN A 43 15.03 9.57 3.23
CA GLN A 43 15.43 8.85 4.43
C GLN A 43 14.47 9.09 5.60
N LYS A 44 13.93 10.31 5.74
CA LYS A 44 12.97 10.66 6.81
C LYS A 44 11.63 9.92 6.69
N THR A 45 11.30 9.43 5.50
CA THR A 45 10.00 8.79 5.22
C THR A 45 10.01 7.28 5.42
N GLY A 46 11.19 6.64 5.34
CA GLY A 46 11.30 5.18 5.35
C GLY A 46 10.74 4.49 4.10
N LEU A 47 10.46 5.23 3.03
CA LEU A 47 10.04 4.64 1.75
C LEU A 47 11.21 3.95 1.06
N CYS A 48 10.97 2.76 0.50
CA CYS A 48 11.99 2.08 -0.29
C CYS A 48 12.09 2.69 -1.69
N VAL A 49 13.17 2.36 -2.41
CA VAL A 49 13.40 2.84 -3.78
C VAL A 49 12.23 2.51 -4.71
N GLU A 50 11.62 1.34 -4.58
CA GLU A 50 10.50 0.92 -5.43
C GLU A 50 9.22 1.70 -5.11
N ASP A 51 9.01 2.09 -3.85
CA ASP A 51 7.89 2.96 -3.46
C ASP A 51 8.09 4.38 -4.02
N LEU A 52 9.32 4.89 -3.97
CA LEU A 52 9.66 6.22 -4.49
C LEU A 52 9.51 6.29 -6.01
N VAL A 53 10.01 5.28 -6.73
CA VAL A 53 9.86 5.18 -8.20
C VAL A 53 8.39 5.07 -8.58
N ALA A 54 7.62 4.20 -7.90
CA ALA A 54 6.16 4.14 -8.12
C ALA A 54 5.46 5.46 -7.80
N GLY A 55 5.97 6.24 -6.83
CA GLY A 55 5.52 7.59 -6.55
C GLY A 55 5.75 8.57 -7.71
N VAL A 56 6.90 8.48 -8.39
CA VAL A 56 7.18 9.26 -9.61
C VAL A 56 6.20 8.92 -10.71
N GLU A 57 5.99 7.64 -10.98
CA GLU A 57 5.07 7.16 -12.02
C GLU A 57 3.62 7.57 -11.72
N HIS A 58 3.19 7.42 -10.47
CA HIS A 58 1.87 7.84 -10.04
C HIS A 58 1.67 9.36 -10.14
N ALA A 59 2.70 10.16 -9.79
CA ALA A 59 2.68 11.61 -9.95
C ALA A 59 2.60 12.01 -11.43
N ARG A 60 3.34 11.32 -12.30
CA ARG A 60 3.32 11.54 -13.75
C ARG A 60 1.94 11.25 -14.32
N ASP A 61 1.37 10.09 -14.03
CA ASP A 61 0.06 9.69 -14.56
C ASP A 61 -1.03 10.68 -14.13
N HIS A 62 -0.95 11.16 -12.90
CA HIS A 62 -1.83 12.21 -12.39
C HIS A 62 -1.62 13.55 -13.11
N HIS A 63 -0.37 13.97 -13.30
CA HIS A 63 -0.01 15.19 -14.03
C HIS A 63 -0.50 15.17 -15.47
N SER A 64 -0.25 14.09 -16.20
CA SER A 64 -0.70 13.91 -17.58
C SER A 64 -2.23 14.04 -17.69
N ARG A 65 -2.99 13.41 -16.79
CA ARG A 65 -4.47 13.52 -16.78
C ARG A 65 -4.95 14.96 -16.57
N ILE A 66 -4.34 15.67 -15.62
CA ILE A 66 -4.70 17.08 -15.33
C ILE A 66 -4.34 17.98 -16.51
N ASN A 67 -3.15 17.82 -17.06
CA ASN A 67 -2.68 18.64 -18.18
C ASN A 67 -3.51 18.45 -19.45
N THR A 68 -3.86 17.21 -19.79
CA THR A 68 -4.77 16.93 -20.91
C THR A 68 -6.10 17.65 -20.70
N THR A 69 -6.70 17.51 -19.50
CA THR A 69 -7.98 18.16 -19.16
C THR A 69 -7.88 19.68 -19.26
N ARG A 70 -6.81 20.30 -18.73
CA ARG A 70 -6.62 21.76 -18.76
C ARG A 70 -6.37 22.29 -20.17
N SER A 71 -5.55 21.59 -20.95
CA SER A 71 -5.25 21.99 -22.32
C SER A 71 -6.51 21.93 -23.19
N GLU A 72 -7.32 20.87 -23.06
CA GLU A 72 -8.58 20.70 -23.78
C GLU A 72 -9.66 21.70 -23.37
N GLN A 73 -9.80 21.99 -22.07
CA GLN A 73 -10.88 22.85 -21.56
C GLN A 73 -10.56 24.34 -21.59
N ARG A 74 -9.29 24.73 -21.46
CA ARG A 74 -8.88 26.12 -21.22
C ARG A 74 -7.90 26.66 -22.26
N GLY A 75 -7.45 25.83 -23.20
CA GLY A 75 -6.43 26.21 -24.18
C GLY A 75 -5.08 26.58 -23.54
N GLU A 76 -4.85 26.14 -22.30
CA GLU A 76 -3.60 26.38 -21.58
C GLU A 76 -2.46 25.54 -22.18
N LYS A 77 -1.25 26.09 -22.18
CA LYS A 77 -0.05 25.33 -22.57
C LYS A 77 0.21 24.23 -21.55
N ALA A 78 0.50 23.03 -22.02
CA ALA A 78 0.83 21.91 -21.14
C ALA A 78 2.04 22.25 -20.26
N GLU A 79 1.86 22.17 -18.94
CA GLU A 79 2.94 22.39 -17.98
C GLU A 79 3.93 21.20 -18.00
N GLN A 80 5.24 21.48 -17.91
CA GLN A 80 6.23 20.41 -17.84
C GLN A 80 6.14 19.67 -16.50
N PHE A 81 6.29 18.35 -16.54
CA PHE A 81 6.33 17.53 -15.32
C PHE A 81 7.68 17.69 -14.62
N ARG A 82 7.69 18.38 -13.48
CA ARG A 82 8.88 18.66 -12.66
C ARG A 82 8.55 18.45 -11.18
N PRO A 83 8.37 17.19 -10.73
CA PRO A 83 7.95 16.92 -9.36
C PRO A 83 9.06 17.28 -8.36
N THR A 84 8.66 17.81 -7.21
CA THR A 84 9.56 17.98 -6.07
C THR A 84 9.68 16.67 -5.28
N PRO A 85 10.68 16.52 -4.38
CA PRO A 85 10.75 15.37 -3.47
C PRO A 85 9.47 15.15 -2.67
N ASP A 86 8.84 16.23 -2.20
CA ASP A 86 7.59 16.18 -1.46
C ASP A 86 6.43 15.66 -2.30
N ASP A 87 6.35 16.08 -3.57
CA ASP A 87 5.36 15.54 -4.49
C ASP A 87 5.55 14.03 -4.69
N ILE A 88 6.78 13.57 -4.88
CA ILE A 88 7.10 12.15 -5.06
C ILE A 88 6.68 11.35 -3.83
N ILE A 89 7.03 11.82 -2.62
CA ILE A 89 6.66 11.17 -1.36
C ILE A 89 5.13 11.11 -1.22
N ARG A 90 4.45 12.23 -1.47
CA ARG A 90 2.98 12.30 -1.40
C ARG A 90 2.35 11.30 -2.37
N HIS A 91 2.85 11.22 -3.60
CA HIS A 91 2.34 10.29 -4.60
C HIS A 91 2.72 8.84 -4.33
N ALA A 92 3.87 8.56 -3.70
CA ALA A 92 4.23 7.22 -3.23
C ALA A 92 3.25 6.73 -2.15
N HIS A 93 2.93 7.57 -1.17
CA HIS A 93 1.91 7.25 -0.17
C HIS A 93 0.51 7.11 -0.79
N ALA A 94 0.16 7.95 -1.77
CA ALA A 94 -1.10 7.82 -2.50
C ALA A 94 -1.17 6.47 -3.25
N PHE A 95 -0.13 6.12 -4.00
CA PHE A 95 -0.03 4.85 -4.71
C PHE A 95 -0.20 3.65 -3.76
N ARG A 96 0.48 3.66 -2.61
CA ARG A 96 0.30 2.60 -1.59
C ARG A 96 -1.14 2.48 -1.10
N ARG A 97 -1.84 3.60 -0.93
CA ARG A 97 -3.27 3.61 -0.54
C ARG A 97 -4.14 3.06 -1.66
N ASP A 98 -3.87 3.44 -2.90
CA ASP A 98 -4.65 3.01 -4.06
C ASP A 98 -4.50 1.50 -4.29
N VAL A 99 -3.29 0.96 -4.15
CA VAL A 99 -3.04 -0.50 -4.20
C VAL A 99 -3.82 -1.24 -3.12
N LEU A 100 -3.79 -0.74 -1.87
CA LEU A 100 -4.53 -1.35 -0.77
C LEU A 100 -6.05 -1.23 -0.95
N ALA A 101 -6.54 -0.14 -1.54
CA ALA A 101 -7.96 0.07 -1.82
C ALA A 101 -8.49 -0.86 -2.92
N GLN A 102 -7.60 -1.32 -3.82
CA GLN A 102 -7.93 -2.25 -4.90
C GLN A 102 -7.81 -3.73 -4.48
N LEU A 103 -7.47 -4.01 -3.22
CA LEU A 103 -7.41 -5.38 -2.73
C LEU A 103 -8.78 -6.08 -2.85
N PRO A 104 -8.82 -7.34 -3.32
CA PRO A 104 -10.02 -8.15 -3.24
C PRO A 104 -10.55 -8.24 -1.81
N LYS A 105 -11.87 -8.32 -1.63
CA LYS A 105 -12.50 -8.38 -0.30
C LYS A 105 -11.88 -9.46 0.60
N ASP A 106 -11.59 -10.64 0.06
CA ASP A 106 -10.97 -11.73 0.82
C ASP A 106 -9.57 -11.35 1.34
N ARG A 107 -8.80 -10.55 0.59
CA ARG A 107 -7.50 -10.04 1.01
C ARG A 107 -7.62 -8.95 2.08
N VAL A 108 -8.66 -8.11 1.99
CA VAL A 108 -8.97 -7.13 3.04
C VAL A 108 -9.32 -7.85 4.34
N ASP A 109 -10.18 -8.88 4.27
CA ASP A 109 -10.55 -9.71 5.43
C ASP A 109 -9.32 -10.40 6.04
N GLU A 110 -8.41 -10.93 5.20
CA GLU A 110 -7.14 -11.53 5.66
C GLU A 110 -6.21 -10.49 6.32
N MET A 111 -6.13 -9.28 5.77
CA MET A 111 -5.33 -8.19 6.34
C MET A 111 -5.87 -7.75 7.71
N GLU A 112 -7.18 -7.60 7.86
CA GLU A 112 -7.81 -7.27 9.15
C GLU A 112 -7.66 -8.41 10.16
N LEU A 113 -7.78 -9.66 9.71
CA LEU A 113 -7.51 -10.82 10.56
C LEU A 113 -6.06 -10.82 11.06
N ALA A 114 -5.10 -10.56 10.17
CA ALA A 114 -3.69 -10.46 10.52
C ALA A 114 -3.43 -9.34 11.54
N ASN A 115 -4.06 -8.18 11.39
CA ASN A 115 -3.99 -7.08 12.36
C ASN A 115 -4.42 -7.54 13.77
N HIS A 116 -5.54 -8.25 13.88
CA HIS A 116 -5.99 -8.78 15.18
C HIS A 116 -5.02 -9.81 15.77
N VAL A 117 -4.43 -10.68 14.93
CA VAL A 117 -3.42 -11.64 15.39
C VAL A 117 -2.18 -10.92 15.92
N PHE A 118 -1.71 -9.87 15.25
CA PHE A 118 -0.57 -9.09 15.75
C PHE A 118 -0.88 -8.41 17.09
N GLN A 119 -2.09 -7.88 17.27
CA GLN A 119 -2.49 -7.31 18.55
C GLN A 119 -2.50 -8.37 19.67
N ASP A 120 -2.96 -9.58 19.38
CA ASP A 120 -2.93 -10.70 20.34
C ASP A 120 -1.49 -11.14 20.69
N MET A 121 -0.55 -11.00 19.76
CA MET A 121 0.88 -11.24 19.98
C MET A 121 1.58 -10.11 20.77
N GLY A 122 0.85 -9.06 21.15
CA GLY A 122 1.34 -7.96 21.99
C GLY A 122 1.80 -6.72 21.22
N TYR A 123 1.58 -6.64 19.91
CA TYR A 123 1.84 -5.40 19.16
C TYR A 123 0.80 -4.34 19.51
N THR A 124 1.22 -3.07 19.54
CA THR A 124 0.25 -1.98 19.68
C THR A 124 -0.67 -1.94 18.45
N PRO A 125 -1.91 -1.43 18.56
CA PRO A 125 -2.81 -1.32 17.40
C PRO A 125 -2.18 -0.59 16.20
N ARG A 126 -1.37 0.44 16.47
CA ARG A 126 -0.66 1.18 15.43
C ARG A 126 0.37 0.33 14.69
N GLU A 127 1.17 -0.43 15.43
CA GLU A 127 2.20 -1.31 14.85
C GLU A 127 1.57 -2.49 14.10
N ALA A 128 0.54 -3.10 14.67
CA ALA A 128 -0.20 -4.19 14.05
C ALA A 128 -0.82 -3.77 12.71
N HIS A 129 -1.46 -2.59 12.66
CA HIS A 129 -1.98 -2.03 11.40
C HIS A 129 -0.88 -1.69 10.39
N ALA A 130 0.25 -1.14 10.85
CA ALA A 130 1.37 -0.81 9.95
C ALA A 130 1.92 -2.09 9.31
N PHE A 131 2.14 -3.12 10.12
CA PHE A 131 2.73 -4.39 9.68
C PHE A 131 1.78 -5.20 8.79
N SER A 132 0.50 -5.31 9.15
CA SER A 132 -0.48 -6.03 8.33
C SER A 132 -0.66 -5.38 6.95
N ARG A 133 -0.69 -4.04 6.88
CA ARG A 133 -0.76 -3.28 5.63
C ARG A 133 0.51 -3.43 4.80
N GLU A 134 1.67 -3.48 5.45
CA GLU A 134 2.93 -3.71 4.75
C GLU A 134 2.98 -5.09 4.10
N VAL A 135 2.59 -6.14 4.84
CA VAL A 135 2.52 -7.50 4.29
C VAL A 135 1.50 -7.57 3.15
N ALA A 136 0.31 -7.01 3.33
CA ALA A 136 -0.71 -6.99 2.29
C ALA A 136 -0.26 -6.24 1.02
N LEU A 137 0.41 -5.09 1.20
CA LEU A 137 1.00 -4.32 0.10
C LEU A 137 2.09 -5.12 -0.62
N ALA A 138 2.99 -5.76 0.12
CA ALA A 138 4.07 -6.55 -0.45
C ALA A 138 3.50 -7.71 -1.29
N VAL A 139 2.50 -8.42 -0.77
CA VAL A 139 1.80 -9.48 -1.51
C VAL A 139 1.11 -8.94 -2.77
N ALA A 140 0.42 -7.81 -2.67
CA ALA A 140 -0.27 -7.19 -3.81
C ALA A 140 0.68 -6.77 -4.93
N LEU A 141 1.89 -6.33 -4.57
CA LEU A 141 2.92 -5.87 -5.50
C LEU A 141 3.90 -6.99 -5.93
N GLY A 142 3.72 -8.23 -5.44
CA GLY A 142 4.64 -9.34 -5.73
C GLY A 142 6.05 -9.15 -5.13
N ARG A 143 6.15 -8.44 -4.00
CA ARG A 143 7.40 -8.09 -3.31
C ARG A 143 7.56 -8.85 -2.00
N THR A 144 8.79 -8.91 -1.50
CA THR A 144 9.07 -9.37 -0.14
C THR A 144 8.71 -8.26 0.87
N PRO A 145 7.97 -8.55 1.95
CA PRO A 145 7.76 -7.60 3.04
C PRO A 145 9.10 -7.17 3.64
N ARG A 146 9.25 -5.88 4.01
CA ARG A 146 10.51 -5.39 4.61
C ARG A 146 10.55 -5.69 6.10
N GLY A 147 9.40 -5.56 6.76
CA GLY A 147 9.18 -6.10 8.09
C GLY A 147 9.22 -7.63 8.08
N GLN A 148 10.31 -8.22 8.60
CA GLN A 148 10.40 -9.65 8.86
C GLN A 148 10.11 -9.91 10.34
N LEU A 149 9.29 -10.91 10.61
CA LEU A 149 9.15 -11.47 11.94
C LEU A 149 10.34 -12.40 12.20
N GLU A 150 10.82 -12.41 13.43
CA GLU A 150 11.72 -13.47 13.88
C GLU A 150 11.07 -14.85 13.65
N PRO A 151 11.85 -15.90 13.31
CA PRO A 151 11.30 -17.21 12.96
C PRO A 151 10.30 -17.76 13.99
N GLU A 152 10.59 -17.60 15.29
CA GLU A 152 9.73 -18.03 16.38
C GLU A 152 8.39 -17.28 16.40
N ARG A 153 8.41 -15.97 16.16
CA ARG A 153 7.21 -15.12 16.09
C ARG A 153 6.41 -15.38 14.82
N LEU A 154 7.08 -15.73 13.73
CA LEU A 154 6.42 -16.09 12.49
C LEU A 154 5.62 -17.39 12.65
N ASP A 155 6.17 -18.37 13.36
CA ASP A 155 5.49 -19.65 13.60
C ASP A 155 4.32 -19.48 14.59
N GLU A 156 4.49 -18.66 15.63
CA GLU A 156 3.39 -18.23 16.51
C GLU A 156 2.26 -17.54 15.71
N PHE A 157 2.62 -16.58 14.84
CA PHE A 157 1.67 -15.88 13.98
C PHE A 157 0.90 -16.86 13.07
N LYS A 158 1.61 -17.78 12.40
CA LYS A 158 0.97 -18.77 11.51
C LYS A 158 -0.02 -19.65 12.27
N ALA A 159 0.34 -20.11 13.46
CA ALA A 159 -0.54 -20.93 14.29
C ALA A 159 -1.80 -20.17 14.71
N LEU A 160 -1.66 -18.95 15.24
CA LEU A 160 -2.79 -18.10 15.64
C LEU A 160 -3.67 -17.70 14.47
N PHE A 161 -3.06 -17.32 13.34
CA PHE A 161 -3.77 -16.94 12.12
C PHE A 161 -4.59 -18.12 11.57
N ALA A 162 -4.01 -19.32 11.50
CA ALA A 162 -4.72 -20.52 11.06
C ALA A 162 -5.92 -20.83 11.97
N ALA A 163 -5.73 -20.79 13.29
CA ALA A 163 -6.79 -21.04 14.26
C ALA A 163 -7.95 -20.03 14.13
N LYS A 164 -7.64 -18.72 14.03
CA LYS A 164 -8.69 -17.71 13.85
C LYS A 164 -9.36 -17.76 12.48
N LYS A 165 -8.62 -18.08 11.41
CA LYS A 165 -9.18 -18.25 10.07
C LYS A 165 -10.18 -19.43 10.04
N GLN A 166 -9.84 -20.55 10.67
CA GLN A 166 -10.76 -21.69 10.82
C GLN A 166 -12.00 -21.32 11.64
N ALA A 167 -11.83 -20.60 12.76
CA ALA A 167 -12.95 -20.14 13.57
C ALA A 167 -13.89 -19.19 12.79
N ALA A 168 -13.33 -18.28 11.99
CA ALA A 168 -14.09 -17.35 11.16
C ALA A 168 -14.89 -18.09 10.07
N LEU A 169 -14.30 -19.10 9.43
CA LEU A 169 -15.00 -19.95 8.46
C LEU A 169 -16.15 -20.71 9.13
N GLY A 170 -15.91 -21.36 10.27
CA GLY A 170 -16.96 -22.07 11.00
C GLY A 170 -18.08 -21.18 11.52
N PHE A 171 -17.85 -19.87 11.71
CA PHE A 171 -18.92 -18.90 12.02
C PHE A 171 -19.72 -18.49 10.77
N ARG A 172 -19.05 -18.32 9.62
CA ARG A 172 -19.71 -18.03 8.33
C ARG A 172 -20.64 -19.17 7.92
N ASP A 173 -20.21 -20.42 8.07
CA ASP A 173 -21.01 -21.59 7.72
C ASP A 173 -22.26 -21.69 8.60
N ARG A 174 -22.11 -21.54 9.92
CA ARG A 174 -23.24 -21.51 10.87
C ARG A 174 -24.24 -20.39 10.59
N ARG A 175 -23.78 -19.20 10.21
CA ARG A 175 -24.69 -18.10 9.80
C ARG A 175 -25.45 -18.44 8.53
N ARG A 176 -24.80 -19.11 7.56
CA ARG A 176 -25.43 -19.53 6.30
C ARG A 176 -26.50 -20.60 6.56
N GLU A 177 -26.21 -21.56 7.42
CA GLU A 177 -27.15 -22.58 7.89
C GLU A 177 -28.37 -21.94 8.58
N LEU A 178 -28.16 -21.01 9.51
CA LEU A 178 -29.25 -20.30 10.18
C LEU A 178 -30.12 -19.48 9.20
N ALA A 179 -29.49 -18.78 8.26
CA ALA A 179 -30.22 -18.02 7.23
C ALA A 179 -30.98 -18.93 6.25
N GLN A 180 -30.53 -20.17 6.06
CA GLN A 180 -31.26 -21.17 5.28
C GLN A 180 -32.41 -21.76 6.09
N ALA A 181 -32.18 -22.10 7.36
CA ALA A 181 -33.21 -22.58 8.28
C ALA A 181 -34.35 -21.57 8.44
N LEU A 182 -34.04 -20.28 8.58
CA LEU A 182 -35.04 -19.20 8.64
C LEU A 182 -35.84 -19.08 7.34
N ARG A 183 -35.18 -19.11 6.16
CA ARG A 183 -35.89 -19.09 4.87
C ARG A 183 -36.82 -20.29 4.67
N VAL A 184 -36.38 -21.47 5.10
CA VAL A 184 -37.20 -22.70 5.06
C VAL A 184 -38.38 -22.58 6.03
N ALA A 185 -38.15 -22.09 7.25
CA ALA A 185 -39.22 -21.84 8.22
C ALA A 185 -40.24 -20.81 7.73
N ASP A 186 -39.80 -19.76 7.04
CA ASP A 186 -40.69 -18.76 6.41
C ASP A 186 -41.51 -19.36 5.25
N LEU A 187 -40.93 -20.27 4.46
CA LEU A 187 -41.66 -20.99 3.42
C LEU A 187 -42.79 -21.85 4.00
N TYR A 188 -42.53 -22.55 5.10
CA TYR A 188 -43.51 -23.43 5.75
C TYR A 188 -44.49 -22.68 6.68
N SER A 189 -44.19 -21.45 7.09
CA SER A 189 -45.12 -20.62 7.86
C SER A 189 -46.17 -19.94 6.97
N VAL A 190 -45.84 -19.67 5.69
CA VAL A 190 -46.80 -19.18 4.67
C VAL A 190 -47.83 -20.27 4.30
N GLU A 191 -47.43 -21.54 4.25
CA GLU A 191 -48.34 -22.66 3.93
C GLU A 191 -49.37 -22.97 5.04
N ARG A 192 -49.14 -22.55 6.29
CA ARG A 192 -50.11 -22.74 7.39
C ARG A 192 -51.16 -21.64 7.52
N ALA A 193 -51.02 -20.54 6.77
CA ALA A 193 -51.92 -19.39 6.81
C ALA A 193 -52.99 -19.40 5.69
N SER A 194 -53.11 -20.50 4.94
CA SER A 194 -54.14 -20.73 3.90
C SER A 194 -55.11 -21.82 4.33
#